data_AF-D9VXK7-F1
#
_entry.id   AF-D9VXK7-F1
#
_cell.length_a   1.000
_cell.length_b   1.000
_cell.length_c   1.000
_cell.angle_alpha   90.00
_cell.angle_beta   90.00
_cell.angle_gamma   90.00
#
_symmetry.space_group_name_H-M   'P 1'
#
loop_
_entity.id
_entity.type
_entity.pdbx_description
1 polymer ?
#
loop_
_entity_poly.entity_id
_entity_poly.type
_entity_poly.pdbx_seq_one_letter_code
_entity_poly.pdbx_strand_id
1 'polypeptide(L)'
;MDLTITVRVCDKCKRQDRPATRYHLRVDEGEPAERDLCDEDAAPLLDLFDLSPAEESEPAPSEAKPPAQRRAAKKTAAKKTTSRRRGRTPVTTVEEIEARKAAAAQE
;
A
#
# COMPACT_ATOMS: atom_id res chain seq x y z
N MET A 1 8.50 26.33 -14.62
CA MET A 1 8.54 24.87 -14.80
C MET A 1 8.64 24.29 -13.41
N ASP A 2 7.55 23.72 -12.92
CA ASP A 2 7.52 23.13 -11.59
C ASP A 2 8.12 21.72 -11.67
N LEU A 3 9.23 21.50 -10.95
CA LEU A 3 9.88 20.21 -10.85
C LEU A 3 9.31 19.45 -9.65
N THR A 4 8.64 18.32 -9.90
CA THR A 4 8.14 17.45 -8.85
C THR A 4 9.08 16.26 -8.67
N ILE A 5 9.66 16.13 -7.48
CA ILE A 5 10.54 15.00 -7.11
C ILE A 5 9.75 14.05 -6.21
N THR A 6 9.66 12.78 -6.60
CA THR A 6 9.03 11.72 -5.79
C THR A 6 10.11 10.86 -5.14
N VAL A 7 10.13 10.80 -3.81
CA VAL A 7 11.09 10.01 -3.02
C VAL A 7 10.36 8.89 -2.28
N ARG A 8 10.91 7.68 -2.32
CA ARG A 8 10.44 6.56 -1.48
C ARG A 8 11.11 6.62 -0.12
N VAL A 9 10.34 6.39 0.93
CA VAL A 9 10.74 6.55 2.33
C VAL A 9 10.40 5.27 3.07
N CYS A 10 11.23 4.86 4.02
CA CYS A 10 10.95 3.69 4.85
C CYS A 10 9.64 3.88 5.64
N ASP A 11 8.75 2.89 5.57
CA ASP A 11 7.44 2.89 6.25
C ASP A 11 7.59 2.93 7.78
N LYS A 12 8.69 2.38 8.30
CA LYS A 12 8.95 2.23 9.74
C LYS A 12 9.59 3.48 10.36
N CYS A 13 10.75 3.89 9.86
CA CYS A 13 11.49 5.02 10.43
C CYS A 13 11.16 6.37 9.78
N LYS A 14 10.49 6.41 8.62
CA LYS A 14 10.06 7.62 7.89
C LYS A 14 11.17 8.63 7.58
N ARG A 15 12.42 8.14 7.59
CA ARG A 15 13.63 8.91 7.32
C ARG A 15 13.84 9.09 5.82
N GLN A 16 14.00 10.34 5.39
CA GLN A 16 14.19 10.71 3.98
C GLN A 16 15.67 10.73 3.57
N ASP A 17 16.59 10.61 4.53
CA ASP A 17 18.04 10.63 4.31
C ASP A 17 18.60 9.30 3.78
N ARG A 18 17.76 8.26 3.65
CA ARG A 18 18.18 6.92 3.22
C ARG A 18 17.18 6.34 2.21
N PRO A 19 17.67 5.57 1.22
CA PRO A 19 16.79 4.88 0.29
C PRO A 19 15.97 3.80 1.00
N ALA A 20 14.79 3.52 0.47
CA ALA A 20 13.93 2.43 0.91
C ALA A 20 13.66 1.48 -0.26
N THR A 21 13.82 0.19 0.00
CA THR A 21 13.57 -0.90 -0.94
C THR A 21 12.18 -1.47 -0.69
N ARG A 22 11.45 -1.73 -1.78
CA ARG A 22 10.09 -2.28 -1.72
C ARG A 22 10.12 -3.79 -1.64
N TYR A 23 9.62 -4.35 -0.54
CA TYR A 23 9.51 -5.78 -0.32
C TYR A 23 8.06 -6.23 -0.45
N HIS A 24 7.87 -7.40 -1.07
CA HIS A 24 6.60 -8.12 -1.12
C HIS A 24 6.64 -9.29 -0.15
N LEU A 25 6.05 -9.11 1.04
CA LEU A 25 6.03 -10.12 2.07
C LEU A 25 4.82 -11.04 1.84
N ARG A 26 5.07 -12.32 1.64
CA ARG A 26 4.05 -13.37 1.59
C ARG A 26 4.18 -14.23 2.83
N VAL A 27 3.13 -14.26 3.63
CA VAL A 27 2.99 -15.15 4.78
C VAL A 27 2.16 -16.36 4.36
N ASP A 28 2.52 -17.54 4.88
CA ASP A 28 1.87 -18.81 4.52
C ASP A 28 0.39 -18.81 4.90
N GLU A 29 0.08 -18.30 6.09
CA GLU A 29 -1.28 -18.09 6.60
C GLU A 29 -1.56 -16.60 6.81
N GLY A 30 -1.56 -15.81 5.72
CA GLY A 30 -1.99 -14.42 5.80
C GLY A 30 -2.06 -13.68 4.46
N GLU A 31 -2.49 -12.42 4.53
CA GLU A 31 -2.57 -11.54 3.37
C GLU A 31 -1.17 -11.04 2.96
N PRO A 32 -0.85 -11.01 1.65
CA PRO A 32 0.41 -10.44 1.18
C PRO A 32 0.47 -8.94 1.47
N ALA A 33 1.63 -8.46 1.89
CA ALA A 33 1.85 -7.05 2.20
C ALA A 33 3.02 -6.48 1.40
N GLU A 34 2.87 -5.24 0.93
CA GLU A 34 3.95 -4.44 0.34
C GLU A 34 4.47 -3.44 1.36
N ARG A 35 5.77 -3.48 1.67
CA ARG A 35 6.44 -2.56 2.61
C ARG A 35 7.70 -1.97 2.00
N ASP A 36 7.92 -0.68 2.21
CA ASP A 36 9.16 0.00 1.86
C ASP A 36 10.05 0.06 3.11
N LEU A 37 11.24 -0.55 3.08
CA LEU A 37 12.16 -0.65 4.22
C LEU A 37 13.57 -0.19 3.84
N CYS A 38 14.25 0.53 4.73
CA CYS A 38 15.68 0.81 4.58
C CYS A 38 16.51 -0.43 4.96
N ASP A 39 17.80 -0.44 4.60
CA ASP A 39 18.69 -1.59 4.81
C ASP A 39 18.76 -2.05 6.27
N GLU A 40 18.76 -1.11 7.22
CA GLU A 40 18.77 -1.43 8.66
C GLU A 40 17.49 -2.12 9.13
N ASP A 41 16.34 -1.69 8.62
CA ASP A 41 15.04 -2.27 8.99
C ASP A 41 14.75 -3.56 8.20
N ALA A 42 15.33 -3.71 7.02
CA ALA A 42 15.27 -4.91 6.20
C ALA A 42 16.24 -6.00 6.67
N ALA A 43 17.39 -5.63 7.27
CA ALA A 43 18.41 -6.56 7.76
C ALA A 43 17.87 -7.75 8.57
N PRO A 44 17.00 -7.59 9.59
CA PRO A 44 16.49 -8.73 10.35
C PRO A 44 15.58 -9.66 9.52
N LEU A 45 14.91 -9.14 8.50
CA LEU A 45 14.12 -9.97 7.58
C LEU A 45 15.04 -10.73 6.63
N LEU A 46 16.04 -10.05 6.10
CA LEU A 46 17.02 -10.61 5.19
C LEU A 46 17.82 -11.74 5.86
N ASP A 47 18.26 -11.55 7.10
CA ASP A 47 18.94 -12.56 7.91
C ASP A 47 18.04 -13.78 8.17
N LEU A 48 16.77 -13.56 8.54
CA LEU A 48 15.82 -14.65 8.80
C LEU A 48 15.56 -15.54 7.57
N PHE A 49 15.66 -14.98 6.37
CA PHE A 49 15.43 -15.71 5.11
C PHE A 49 16.72 -16.06 4.36
N ASP A 50 17.90 -15.82 4.96
CA ASP A 50 19.21 -15.96 4.32
C ASP A 50 19.29 -15.25 2.94
N LEU A 51 18.63 -14.10 2.82
CA LEU A 51 18.58 -13.30 1.61
C LEU A 51 19.57 -12.14 1.71
N SER A 52 20.39 -11.93 0.69
CA SER A 52 21.09 -10.66 0.52
C SER A 52 20.14 -9.64 -0.14
N PRO A 53 20.22 -8.35 0.18
CA PRO A 53 19.54 -7.35 -0.64
C PRO A 53 20.09 -7.50 -2.05
N ALA A 54 19.21 -7.80 -3.01
CA ALA A 54 19.62 -7.97 -4.39
C ALA A 54 20.19 -6.63 -4.87
N GLU A 55 21.51 -6.51 -4.89
CA GLU A 55 22.17 -5.51 -5.73
C GLU A 55 21.73 -5.81 -7.17
N GLU A 56 20.95 -4.88 -7.73
CA GLU A 56 20.74 -4.73 -9.16
C GLU A 56 20.22 -5.98 -9.90
N SER A 57 18.95 -6.33 -9.70
CA SER A 57 18.20 -7.02 -10.76
C SER A 57 17.65 -5.97 -11.72
N GLU A 58 18.38 -5.78 -12.82
CA GLU A 58 17.85 -5.21 -14.06
C GLU A 58 16.42 -5.75 -14.32
N PRO A 59 15.46 -4.90 -14.73
CA PRO A 59 14.16 -5.40 -15.13
C PRO A 59 14.34 -6.28 -16.37
N ALA A 60 14.14 -7.59 -16.22
CA ALA A 60 14.05 -8.48 -17.36
C ALA A 60 12.96 -7.94 -18.33
N PRO A 61 13.30 -7.63 -19.60
CA PRO A 61 12.33 -7.14 -20.55
C PRO A 61 11.47 -8.32 -21.00
N SER A 62 10.30 -8.48 -20.39
CA SER A 62 9.26 -9.35 -20.93
C SER A 62 8.70 -8.70 -22.21
N GLU A 63 9.13 -9.20 -23.36
CA GLU A 63 8.67 -8.86 -24.70
C GLU A 63 7.14 -8.84 -24.88
N ALA A 64 6.74 -8.02 -25.85
CA ALA A 64 5.41 -7.61 -26.23
C ALA A 64 4.40 -8.73 -26.60
N LYS A 65 3.12 -8.44 -26.36
CA LYS A 65 2.05 -8.62 -27.37
C LYS A 65 1.08 -7.43 -27.33
N PRO A 66 0.88 -6.68 -28.43
CA PRO A 66 -0.12 -5.63 -28.49
C PRO A 66 -1.45 -6.22 -28.98
N PRO A 67 -2.57 -6.09 -28.26
CA PRO A 67 -3.87 -6.29 -28.87
C PRO A 67 -4.40 -4.96 -29.43
N ALA A 68 -4.21 -4.84 -30.75
CA ALA A 68 -5.13 -4.29 -31.73
C ALA A 68 -6.09 -3.15 -31.30
N GLN A 69 -5.87 -1.99 -31.90
CA GLN A 69 -6.90 -0.98 -32.10
C GLN A 69 -8.15 -1.62 -32.74
N ARG A 70 -9.29 -1.55 -32.05
CA ARG A 70 -10.59 -1.73 -32.68
C ARG A 70 -11.50 -0.54 -32.39
N ARG A 71 -12.09 -0.10 -33.49
CA ARG A 71 -12.87 1.11 -33.73
C ARG A 71 -14.06 1.26 -32.80
N ALA A 72 -14.46 2.53 -32.66
CA ALA A 72 -15.66 3.02 -32.01
C ALA A 72 -16.93 2.24 -32.37
N ALA A 73 -17.72 1.92 -31.35
CA ALA A 73 -19.13 1.59 -31.49
C ALA A 73 -19.93 2.13 -30.29
N LYS A 74 -20.72 3.17 -30.60
CA LYS A 74 -22.08 3.47 -30.13
C LYS A 74 -22.37 3.52 -28.61
N LYS A 75 -22.76 4.74 -28.20
CA LYS A 75 -23.47 5.10 -26.97
C LYS A 75 -24.61 4.13 -26.64
N THR A 76 -24.64 3.64 -25.41
CA THR A 76 -25.87 3.41 -24.62
C THR A 76 -25.57 3.74 -23.16
N ALA A 77 -26.38 4.63 -22.59
CA ALA A 77 -26.28 5.07 -21.20
C ALA A 77 -26.66 3.91 -20.26
N ALA A 78 -25.66 3.33 -19.59
CA ALA A 78 -25.88 2.37 -18.52
C ALA A 78 -25.89 3.08 -17.16
N LYS A 79 -27.02 2.94 -16.49
CA LYS A 79 -27.45 3.45 -15.19
C LYS A 79 -26.35 3.39 -14.11
N LYS A 80 -25.97 4.55 -13.55
CA LYS A 80 -25.10 4.65 -12.37
C LYS A 80 -25.75 3.91 -11.20
N THR A 81 -25.23 2.74 -10.87
CA THR A 81 -25.56 2.03 -9.63
C THR A 81 -24.42 2.30 -8.66
N THR A 82 -24.67 3.16 -7.66
CA THR A 82 -23.72 3.48 -6.61
C THR A 82 -23.47 2.23 -5.76
N SER A 83 -22.26 1.67 -5.87
CA SER A 83 -21.76 0.66 -4.96
C SER A 83 -21.75 1.24 -3.53
N ARG A 84 -22.68 0.79 -2.68
CA ARG A 84 -22.65 1.05 -1.24
C ARG A 84 -21.42 0.34 -0.68
N ARG A 85 -20.40 1.11 -0.32
CA ARG A 85 -19.21 0.66 0.41
C ARG A 85 -19.69 0.06 1.75
N ARG A 86 -19.77 -1.27 1.84
CA ARG A 86 -19.99 -1.96 3.11
C ARG A 86 -18.71 -1.78 3.95
N GLY A 87 -18.88 -1.35 5.20
CA GLY A 87 -17.79 -1.31 6.19
C GLY A 87 -17.02 0.01 6.25
N ARG A 88 -17.70 1.11 6.59
CA ARG A 88 -17.01 2.27 7.17
C ARG A 88 -17.19 2.21 8.68
N THR A 89 -16.10 2.05 9.42
CA THR A 89 -16.10 2.27 10.87
C THR A 89 -16.37 3.75 11.14
N PRO A 90 -17.33 4.10 12.01
CA PRO A 90 -17.58 5.49 12.37
C PRO A 90 -16.34 6.05 13.08
N VAL A 91 -15.88 7.22 12.63
CA VAL A 91 -14.80 7.95 13.30
C VAL A 91 -15.46 8.78 14.40
N THR A 92 -15.22 8.40 15.65
CA THR A 92 -15.72 9.09 16.85
C THR A 92 -14.67 10.06 17.39
N THR A 93 -15.10 11.20 17.93
CA THR A 93 -14.20 12.17 18.57
C THR A 93 -13.83 11.71 19.99
N VAL A 94 -12.74 12.26 20.53
CA VAL A 94 -12.25 11.91 21.88
C VAL A 94 -13.31 12.22 22.96
N GLU A 95 -14.02 13.34 22.83
CA GLU A 95 -15.10 13.74 23.75
C GLU A 95 -16.25 12.72 23.75
N GLU A 96 -16.60 12.16 22.60
CA GLU A 96 -17.67 11.16 22.47
C GLU A 96 -17.27 9.82 23.13
N ILE A 97 -15.97 9.48 23.12
CA ILE A 97 -15.41 8.30 23.78
C ILE A 97 -15.45 8.48 25.31
N GLU A 98 -15.07 9.66 25.81
CA GLU A 98 -15.09 9.95 27.25
C GLU A 98 -16.51 9.97 27.82
N ALA A 99 -17.47 10.56 27.11
CA ALA A 99 -18.87 10.55 27.52
C ALA A 99 -19.45 9.13 27.62
N ARG A 100 -19.13 8.27 26.63
CA ARG A 100 -19.60 6.88 26.62
C ARG A 100 -18.96 6.03 27.73
N LYS A 101 -17.70 6.31 28.06
CA LYS A 101 -17.00 5.65 29.17
C LYS A 101 -17.52 6.09 30.53
N ALA A 102 -17.86 7.38 30.69
CA ALA A 102 -18.46 7.90 31.90
C ALA A 102 -19.89 7.33 32.11
N ALA A 103 -20.68 7.19 31.04
CA ALA A 103 -22.00 6.58 31.10
C ALA A 103 -21.95 5.09 31.49
N ALA A 104 -20.98 4.34 30.96
CA ALA A 104 -20.78 2.92 31.29
C ALA A 104 -20.25 2.68 32.72
N ALA A 105 -19.73 3.72 33.39
CA ALA A 105 -19.23 3.63 34.77
C ALA A 105 -20.30 3.99 35.82
N GLN A 106 -21.48 4.47 35.39
CA GLN A 106 -22.60 4.80 36.27
C GLN A 106 -23.73 3.75 36.23
N GLU A 107 -23.53 2.64 35.49
CA GLU A 107 -24.42 1.48 35.47
C GLU A 107 -23.87 0.35 36.35
#